data_AF-A0A6N7H951-F1
#
_entry.id   AF-A0A6N7H951-F1
#
_cell.length_a   1.000
_cell.length_b   1.000
_cell.length_c   1.000
_cell.angle_alpha   90.00
_cell.angle_beta   90.00
_cell.angle_gamma   90.00
#
_symmetry.space_group_name_H-M   'P 1'
#
loop_
_entity.id
_entity.type
_entity.pdbx_description
1 polymer ?
#
loop_
_entity_poly.entity_id
_entity_poly.type
_entity_poly.pdbx_seq_one_letter_code
_entity_poly.pdbx_strand_id
1 'polypeptide(L)' 'MRSARPESLSWRKTSFSDPTNCVELAWPAEGGAVRDSKNAVGPVLVFERAALVRLVSALGGRGE' A
#
# COMPACT_ATOMS: atom_id res chain seq x y z
N MET A 1 18.41 -0.08 -8.96
CA MET A 1 17.57 0.03 -7.75
C MET A 1 17.15 1.48 -7.60
N ARG A 2 16.02 1.87 -8.21
CA ARG A 2 15.56 3.27 -8.20
C ARG A 2 14.50 3.36 -7.10
N SER A 3 14.88 3.90 -5.95
CA SER A 3 13.97 4.02 -4.81
C SER A 3 12.90 5.05 -5.17
N ALA A 4 11.63 4.63 -5.22
CA ALA A 4 10.52 5.56 -5.31
C ALA A 4 10.50 6.37 -4.00
N ARG A 5 10.72 7.68 -4.08
CA ARG A 5 10.61 8.55 -2.91
C ARG A 5 9.15 8.61 -2.48
N PRO A 6 8.79 8.15 -1.28
CA PRO A 6 7.40 8.05 -0.86
C PRO A 6 6.68 9.40 -0.94
N GLU A 7 7.36 10.52 -0.70
CA GLU A 7 6.79 11.87 -0.82
C GLU A 7 6.35 12.27 -2.24
N SER A 8 6.92 11.65 -3.28
CA SER A 8 6.57 11.91 -4.69
C SER A 8 5.38 11.10 -5.19
N LEU A 9 4.84 10.20 -4.36
CA LEU A 9 3.73 9.33 -4.73
C LEU A 9 2.38 9.95 -4.35
N SER A 10 1.39 9.79 -5.22
CA SER A 10 0.00 10.17 -4.92
C SER A 10 -0.65 9.14 -4.00
N TRP A 11 -0.57 9.38 -2.70
CA TRP A 11 -1.18 8.54 -1.67
C TRP A 11 -2.69 8.72 -1.60
N ARG A 12 -3.39 7.60 -1.46
CA ARG A 12 -4.84 7.53 -1.24
C ARG A 12 -5.10 6.74 0.02
N LYS A 13 -5.74 7.39 1.00
CA LYS A 13 -6.23 6.72 2.21
C LYS A 13 -7.33 5.74 1.84
N THR A 14 -7.32 4.57 2.48
CA THR A 14 -8.35 3.54 2.24
C THR A 14 -9.64 3.87 2.97
N SER A 15 -10.79 3.47 2.40
CA SER A 15 -12.10 3.62 3.06
C SER A 15 -12.27 2.70 4.28
N PHE A 16 -11.45 1.65 4.40
CA PHE A 16 -11.36 0.77 5.58
C PHE A 16 -10.33 1.32 6.59
N SER A 17 -10.52 2.57 7.02
CA SER A 17 -9.66 3.20 8.03
C SER A 17 -10.46 3.55 9.29
N ASP A 18 -9.87 3.29 10.45
CA ASP A 18 -10.36 3.67 11.78
C ASP A 18 -9.25 4.42 12.57
N PRO A 19 -9.56 5.00 13.76
CA PRO A 19 -8.57 5.74 14.55
C PRO A 19 -7.33 4.92 14.95
N THR A 20 -7.44 3.59 14.98
CA THR A 20 -6.38 2.63 15.34
C THR A 20 -5.70 2.06 14.10
N ASN A 21 -6.44 1.72 13.04
CA ASN A 21 -5.89 1.13 11.81
C ASN A 21 -6.16 2.05 10.62
N CYS A 22 -5.13 2.72 10.09
CA CYS A 22 -5.29 3.66 9.00
C CYS A 22 -4.14 3.48 8.00
N VAL A 23 -4.46 2.96 6.82
CA VAL A 23 -3.48 2.65 5.77
C VAL A 23 -3.72 3.47 4.52
N GLU A 24 -2.64 3.81 3.82
CA GLU A 24 -2.67 4.50 2.54
C GLU A 24 -1.99 3.67 1.45
N LEU A 25 -2.50 3.81 0.24
CA LEU A 25 -2.00 3.13 -0.95
C LEU A 25 -1.54 4.15 -1.99
N ALA A 26 -0.47 3.81 -2.70
CA ALA A 26 -0.04 4.54 -3.89
C ALA A 26 0.37 3.57 -5.00
N TRP A 27 0.38 4.06 -6.25
CA TRP A 27 0.69 3.26 -7.44
C TRP A 27 1.90 3.86 -8.17
N PRO A 28 3.14 3.56 -7.72
CA PRO A 28 4.34 3.86 -8.49
C PRO A 28 4.35 3.06 -9.81
N ALA A 29 5.23 3.45 -10.74
CA ALA A 29 5.33 2.79 -12.06
C ALA A 29 5.48 1.27 -11.97
N GLU A 30 6.22 0.77 -10.98
CA GLU A 30 6.60 -0.65 -10.87
C GLU A 30 5.62 -1.51 -10.04
N GLY A 31 4.56 -0.91 -9.47
CA GLY A 31 3.55 -1.69 -8.75
C GLY A 31 2.73 -0.88 -7.77
N GLY A 32 2.70 -1.34 -6.51
CA GLY A 32 1.93 -0.71 -5.45
C GLY A 32 2.75 -0.50 -4.18
N ALA A 33 2.48 0.61 -3.51
CA ALA A 33 3.11 0.96 -2.26
C ALA A 33 2.04 1.06 -1.16
N VAL A 34 2.36 0.55 0.03
CA VAL A 34 1.50 0.54 1.21
C VAL A 34 2.25 1.19 2.36
N ARG A 35 1.61 2.13 3.06
CA ARG A 35 2.15 2.71 4.28
C ARG A 35 1.07 2.87 5.35
N ASP A 36 1.53 3.00 6.58
CA ASP A 36 0.70 3.44 7.69
C ASP A 36 0.49 4.96 7.59
N SER A 37 -0.78 5.40 7.62
CA SER A 37 -1.13 6.82 7.49
C SER A 37 -0.62 7.64 8.66
N LYS A 38 -0.43 7.04 9.83
CA LYS A 38 0.01 7.74 11.05
C LYS A 38 1.52 7.98 11.04
N ASN A 39 2.25 7.14 10.32
CA ASN A 39 3.70 7.21 10.17
C ASN A 39 4.06 7.48 8.69
N ALA A 40 3.64 8.63 8.16
CA ALA A 40 3.82 9.00 6.75
C ALA A 40 5.30 9.05 6.29
N VAL A 41 6.23 9.30 7.22
CA VAL A 41 7.69 9.28 7.03
C VAL A 41 8.34 7.95 7.39
N GLY A 42 7.53 6.99 7.86
CA GLY A 42 7.97 5.66 8.24
C GLY A 42 8.21 4.73 7.04
N PRO A 43 8.51 3.45 7.31
CA PRO A 43 8.74 2.45 6.28
C PRO A 43 7.55 2.30 5.33
N VAL A 44 7.85 2.10 4.05
CA VAL A 44 6.87 1.83 2.99
C VAL A 44 7.11 0.44 2.43
N LEU A 45 6.06 -0.37 2.39
CA LEU A 45 6.09 -1.67 1.72
C LEU A 45 5.84 -1.44 0.23
N VAL A 46 6.77 -1.84 -0.63
CA VAL A 46 6.65 -1.74 -2.09
C VAL A 46 6.56 -3.14 -2.67
N PHE A 47 5.53 -3.36 -3.48
CA PHE A 47 5.27 -4.61 -4.16
C PHE A 47 5.35 -4.40 -5.67
N GLU A 48 5.93 -5.37 -6.37
CA GLU A 48 5.67 -5.50 -7.80
C GLU A 48 4.17 -5.71 -8.05
N ARG A 49 3.68 -5.22 -9.19
CA ARG A 49 2.25 -5.33 -9.55
C ARG A 49 1.71 -6.75 -9.42
N ALA A 50 2.44 -7.75 -9.92
CA ALA A 50 2.02 -9.14 -9.89
C ALA A 50 1.97 -9.71 -8.47
N ALA A 51 2.94 -9.34 -7.61
CA ALA A 51 2.98 -9.75 -6.23
C ALA A 51 1.81 -9.16 -5.42
N LEU A 52 1.49 -7.87 -5.65
CA LEU A 52 0.37 -7.22 -4.98
C LEU A 52 -0.98 -7.88 -5.36
N VAL A 53 -1.20 -8.17 -6.64
CA VAL A 53 -2.40 -8.86 -7.10
C VAL A 53 -2.53 -10.22 -6.43
N ARG A 54 -1.45 -11.03 -6.42
CA ARG A 54 -1.44 -12.33 -5.75
C ARG A 54 -1.74 -12.24 -4.26
N LEU A 55 -1.15 -11.26 -3.57
CA LEU A 55 -1.39 -11.03 -2.15
C LEU A 55 -2.88 -10.75 -1.89
N VAL A 56 -3.46 -9.80 -2.62
CA VAL A 56 -4.88 -9.42 -2.44
C VAL A 56 -5.80 -10.59 -2.78
N SER A 57 -5.55 -11.32 -3.87
CA SER A 57 -6.34 -12.50 -4.23
C SER A 57 -6.26 -13.60 -3.17
N ALA A 58 -5.10 -13.83 -2.56
CA ALA A 58 -4.94 -14.82 -1.49
C ALA A 58 -5.68 -14.42 -0.20
N LEU A 59 -5.81 -13.11 0.05
CA LEU A 59 -6.56 -12.58 1.20
C LEU A 59 -8.07 -12.52 0.95
N GLY A 60 -8.48 -12.23 -0.29
CA GLY A 60 -9.88 -12.12 -0.71
C GLY A 60 -10.65 -13.45 -0.79
N GLY A 61 -9.98 -14.58 -0.59
CA GLY A 61 -10.58 -15.92 -0.55
C GLY A 61 -11.07 -16.39 0.82
N ARG A 62 -11.13 -15.51 1.84
CA ARG A 62 -11.69 -15.83 3.16
C ARG A 62 -12.94 -14.99 3.42
N GLY A 63 -14.05 -15.44 2.87
CA GLY A 63 -15.34 -14.77 2.97
C GLY A 63 -16.50 -15.62 2.47
N GLU A 64 -16.54 -16.89 2.89
CA GLU A 64 -17.73 -17.72 3.04
C GLU A 64 -17.64 -18.46 4.38
#